data_AF-A0A841AHT2-F1
#
_entry.id   AF-A0A841AHT2-F1
#
_cell.length_a   1.000
_cell.length_b   1.000
_cell.length_c   1.000
_cell.angle_alpha   90.00
_cell.angle_beta   90.00
_cell.angle_gamma   90.00
#
_symmetry.space_group_name_H-M   'P 1'
#
loop_
_entity.id
_entity.type
_entity.pdbx_description
1 polymer ?
#
loop_
_entity_poly.entity_id
_entity_poly.type
_entity_poly.pdbx_seq_one_letter_code
_entity_poly.pdbx_strand_id
1 'polypeptide(L)'
;MRPAQGRSQVPSSAGSHTRPREPRPEDFSRGDLPAHLTAALEDCAEQATMHACGHDTHVTAALGAATVLAEHRGDWTGTCIALFQRGEEIAAGARSMVEDGLVDKVPTPDVCLGQHVLAGPVAGKVAVTAGPAMSAAVSMSIVVHGACSHGSMPHLGVDPVVLAAAIVTRIQTLVAREIAPGDFGAVTVGSLHAGSSANVIPDRATMELNFRAYDDLVLDHPVACVQRIVHAECEAAHSRRTRRSSCTTTSP
;
A
#
# COMPACT_ATOMS: atom_id res chain seq x y z
N MET A 1 -23.10 -43.07 -71.51
CA MET A 1 -24.39 -42.81 -70.83
C MET A 1 -24.31 -41.46 -70.10
N ARG A 2 -25.34 -40.62 -70.21
CA ARG A 2 -25.74 -39.59 -69.20
C ARG A 2 -26.63 -40.29 -68.13
N PRO A 3 -27.10 -39.67 -67.02
CA PRO A 3 -27.01 -38.27 -66.52
C PRO A 3 -26.14 -38.17 -65.23
N ALA A 4 -26.20 -37.20 -64.29
CA ALA A 4 -27.01 -35.99 -64.06
C ALA A 4 -26.13 -34.88 -63.39
N GLN A 5 -26.21 -33.61 -63.77
CA GLN A 5 -26.98 -32.50 -63.17
C GLN A 5 -26.75 -32.19 -61.67
N GLY A 6 -26.26 -30.96 -61.42
CA GLY A 6 -26.15 -30.34 -60.10
C GLY A 6 -25.70 -28.88 -60.22
N ARG A 7 -26.59 -27.97 -60.64
CA ARG A 7 -26.34 -26.51 -60.56
C ARG A 7 -26.58 -26.07 -59.11
N SER A 8 -25.59 -25.44 -58.49
CA SER A 8 -25.80 -24.65 -57.26
C SER A 8 -25.61 -23.18 -57.57
N GLN A 9 -26.58 -22.35 -57.18
CA GLN A 9 -26.54 -20.90 -57.32
C GLN A 9 -25.84 -20.28 -56.11
N VAL A 10 -25.07 -19.22 -56.33
CA VAL A 10 -24.55 -18.39 -55.24
C VAL A 10 -25.70 -17.53 -54.69
N PRO A 11 -26.05 -17.63 -53.39
CA PRO A 11 -26.96 -16.68 -52.79
C PRO A 11 -26.22 -15.38 -52.46
N SER A 12 -26.65 -14.29 -53.07
CA SER A 12 -26.31 -12.94 -52.62
C SER A 12 -26.98 -12.70 -51.25
N SER A 13 -26.17 -12.45 -50.21
CA SER A 13 -26.65 -11.87 -48.96
C SER A 13 -25.84 -10.62 -48.62
N ALA A 14 -26.47 -9.46 -48.79
CA ALA A 14 -25.91 -8.18 -48.37
C ALA A 14 -25.95 -8.09 -46.84
N GLY A 15 -24.84 -8.45 -46.18
CA GLY A 15 -24.66 -8.27 -44.74
C GLY A 15 -24.42 -6.80 -44.40
N SER A 16 -25.48 -6.11 -43.97
CA SER A 16 -25.43 -4.71 -43.54
C SER A 16 -24.40 -4.51 -42.42
N HIS A 17 -23.34 -3.74 -42.70
CA HIS A 17 -22.42 -3.24 -41.69
C HIS A 17 -23.11 -2.17 -40.84
N THR A 18 -23.88 -2.59 -39.84
CA THR A 18 -24.23 -1.72 -38.71
C THR A 18 -22.95 -1.39 -37.95
N ARG A 19 -22.50 -0.12 -38.03
CA ARG A 19 -21.41 0.36 -37.18
C ARG A 19 -21.74 0.12 -35.71
N PRO A 20 -20.77 -0.24 -34.85
CA PRO A 20 -20.97 -0.22 -33.41
C PRO A 20 -21.51 1.15 -32.98
N ARG A 21 -22.57 1.15 -32.17
CA ARG A 21 -23.12 2.37 -31.58
C ARG A 21 -22.12 2.92 -30.57
N GLU A 22 -21.83 4.22 -30.63
CA GLU A 22 -21.03 4.89 -29.61
C GLU A 22 -21.71 4.76 -28.22
N PRO A 23 -20.95 4.42 -27.17
CA PRO A 23 -21.49 4.31 -25.81
C PRO A 23 -21.94 5.68 -25.33
N ARG A 24 -23.03 5.71 -24.57
CA ARG A 24 -23.61 6.94 -24.03
C ARG A 24 -23.30 7.10 -22.54
N PRO A 25 -23.45 8.30 -21.97
CA PRO A 25 -23.19 8.52 -20.54
C PRO A 25 -24.01 7.60 -19.62
N GLU A 26 -25.20 7.19 -20.03
CA GLU A 26 -26.04 6.22 -19.28
C GLU A 26 -25.54 4.77 -19.29
N ASP A 27 -24.55 4.41 -20.12
CA ASP A 27 -24.02 3.04 -20.23
C ASP A 27 -22.90 2.76 -19.18
N PHE A 28 -22.48 3.75 -18.38
CA PHE A 28 -21.45 3.61 -17.33
C PHE A 28 -22.07 3.44 -15.94
N SER A 29 -21.72 2.36 -15.24
CA SER A 29 -22.10 2.18 -13.84
C SER A 29 -21.20 3.01 -12.91
N ARG A 30 -21.65 3.26 -11.68
CA ARG A 30 -21.02 4.20 -10.74
C ARG A 30 -19.67 3.74 -10.15
N GLY A 31 -19.04 2.72 -10.75
CA GLY A 31 -17.71 2.20 -10.39
C GLY A 31 -16.76 1.98 -11.58
N ASP A 32 -17.17 2.27 -12.82
CA ASP A 32 -16.37 1.98 -14.02
C ASP A 32 -15.46 3.16 -14.40
N LEU A 33 -14.35 3.33 -13.67
CA LEU A 33 -13.22 4.18 -14.05
C LEU A 33 -11.88 3.43 -13.99
N PRO A 34 -11.48 2.73 -15.06
CA PRO A 34 -10.13 2.21 -15.18
C PRO A 34 -9.25 3.14 -16.03
N ALA A 35 -8.52 4.05 -15.37
CA ALA A 35 -7.29 4.59 -15.92
C ALA A 35 -6.18 3.54 -15.75
N HIS A 36 -6.23 2.47 -16.55
CA HIS A 36 -5.15 1.48 -16.62
C HIS A 36 -3.95 2.09 -17.37
N LEU A 37 -2.84 2.30 -16.66
CA LEU A 37 -1.53 2.51 -17.28
C LEU A 37 -0.76 1.19 -17.23
N THR A 38 0.03 0.88 -18.26
CA THR A 38 1.08 -0.14 -18.17
C THR A 38 2.41 0.53 -17.86
N ALA A 39 3.12 0.01 -16.88
CA ALA A 39 4.49 0.41 -16.57
C ALA A 39 5.43 -0.74 -16.96
N ALA A 40 6.48 -0.41 -17.72
CA ALA A 40 7.58 -1.35 -17.98
C ALA A 40 8.56 -1.29 -16.82
N LEU A 41 8.72 -2.41 -16.11
CA LEU A 41 9.82 -2.63 -15.16
C LEU A 41 11.00 -3.28 -15.89
N GLU A 42 12.19 -3.25 -15.26
CA GLU A 42 13.44 -3.69 -15.90
C GLU A 42 13.48 -5.19 -16.24
N ASP A 43 12.61 -6.00 -15.62
CA ASP A 43 12.32 -7.38 -16.02
C ASP A 43 10.98 -7.49 -16.77
N CYS A 44 11.00 -8.20 -17.91
CA CYS A 44 10.02 -8.13 -19.00
C CYS A 44 8.63 -8.74 -18.69
N ALA A 45 7.83 -8.04 -17.90
CA ALA A 45 6.38 -8.24 -17.81
C ALA A 45 5.66 -6.89 -17.72
N GLU A 46 4.76 -6.60 -18.66
CA GLU A 46 3.87 -5.45 -18.54
C GLU A 46 2.92 -5.65 -17.36
N GLN A 47 3.04 -4.81 -16.35
CA GLN A 47 2.19 -4.86 -15.17
C GLN A 47 1.14 -3.75 -15.25
N ALA A 48 -0.12 -4.08 -15.02
CA ALA A 48 -1.19 -3.10 -14.92
C ALA A 48 -0.97 -2.23 -13.67
N THR A 49 -0.97 -0.92 -13.87
CA THR A 49 -0.81 0.10 -12.83
C THR A 49 -2.01 1.06 -12.86
N MET A 50 -2.23 1.73 -11.73
CA MET A 50 -3.38 2.61 -11.51
C MET A 50 -2.99 3.69 -10.50
N HIS A 51 -3.41 4.93 -10.70
CA HIS A 51 -3.31 5.99 -9.69
C HIS A 51 -4.40 5.85 -8.60
N ALA A 52 -4.40 4.72 -7.89
CA ALA A 52 -5.43 4.39 -6.89
C ALA A 52 -5.51 5.38 -5.72
N CYS A 53 -4.42 6.09 -5.41
CA CYS A 53 -4.37 7.15 -4.40
C CYS A 53 -4.69 8.57 -4.94
N GLY A 54 -4.99 8.71 -6.24
CA GLY A 54 -5.33 10.01 -6.85
C GLY A 54 -4.14 10.95 -7.10
N HIS A 55 -2.91 10.42 -7.13
CA HIS A 55 -1.69 11.20 -7.39
C HIS A 55 -1.69 11.93 -8.75
N ASP A 56 -2.39 11.40 -9.75
CA ASP A 56 -2.68 12.07 -11.02
C ASP A 56 -3.49 13.37 -10.83
N THR A 57 -4.51 13.33 -9.97
CA THR A 57 -5.36 14.45 -9.60
C THR A 57 -4.56 15.51 -8.84
N HIS A 58 -3.68 15.09 -7.92
CA HIS A 58 -2.82 16.02 -7.15
C HIS A 58 -1.85 16.77 -8.07
N VAL A 59 -1.15 16.06 -8.97
CA VAL A 59 -0.22 16.65 -9.94
C VAL A 59 -0.96 17.61 -10.88
N THR A 60 -2.12 17.20 -11.39
CA THR A 60 -2.95 18.03 -12.30
C THR A 60 -3.42 19.31 -11.61
N ALA A 61 -3.91 19.22 -10.36
CA ALA A 61 -4.36 20.37 -9.59
C ALA A 61 -3.21 21.33 -9.25
N ALA A 62 -2.05 20.81 -8.87
CA ALA A 62 -0.86 21.62 -8.57
C ALA A 62 -0.31 22.33 -9.81
N LEU A 63 -0.26 21.66 -10.97
CA LEU A 63 0.09 22.28 -12.26
C LEU A 63 -0.90 23.37 -12.66
N GLY A 64 -2.21 23.14 -12.49
CA GLY A 64 -3.23 24.15 -12.76
C GLY A 64 -3.06 25.40 -11.90
N ALA A 65 -2.87 25.23 -10.58
CA ALA A 65 -2.63 26.33 -9.65
C ALA A 65 -1.33 27.10 -9.98
N ALA A 66 -0.24 26.39 -10.28
CA ALA A 66 1.03 27.00 -10.67
C ALA A 66 0.92 27.82 -11.97
N THR A 67 0.19 27.33 -12.97
CA THR A 67 -0.08 28.05 -14.22
C THR A 67 -0.87 29.33 -13.95
N VAL A 68 -1.98 29.26 -13.22
CA VAL A 68 -2.81 30.45 -12.91
C VAL A 68 -2.00 31.50 -12.16
N LEU A 69 -1.22 31.11 -11.14
CA LEU A 69 -0.35 32.04 -10.39
C LEU A 69 0.77 32.64 -11.26
N ALA A 70 1.30 31.89 -12.22
CA ALA A 70 2.34 32.37 -13.14
C ALA A 70 1.79 33.36 -14.19
N GLU A 71 0.53 33.20 -14.61
CA GLU A 71 -0.17 34.11 -15.53
C GLU A 71 -0.62 35.41 -14.82
N HIS A 72 -1.06 35.32 -13.57
CA HIS A 72 -1.67 36.43 -12.81
C HIS A 72 -0.69 37.13 -11.85
N ARG A 73 0.59 37.24 -12.23
CA ARG A 73 1.66 37.86 -11.41
C ARG A 73 1.45 39.34 -11.05
N GLY A 74 0.47 40.02 -11.67
CA GLY A 74 0.06 41.37 -11.28
C GLY A 74 -0.87 41.41 -10.06
N ASP A 75 -1.53 40.31 -9.73
CA ASP A 75 -2.60 40.24 -8.73
C ASP A 75 -2.12 39.75 -7.35
N TRP A 76 -0.85 39.35 -7.23
CA TRP A 76 -0.24 38.87 -5.98
C TRP A 76 1.25 39.25 -5.87
N THR A 77 1.82 39.11 -4.69
CA THR A 77 3.24 39.39 -4.41
C THR A 77 3.88 38.29 -3.56
N GLY A 78 5.20 38.10 -3.71
CA GLY A 78 5.97 37.08 -3.00
C GLY A 78 6.52 36.00 -3.92
N THR A 79 6.74 34.80 -3.38
CA THR A 79 7.27 33.64 -4.10
C THR A 79 6.36 32.43 -3.89
N CYS A 80 6.01 31.73 -4.97
CA CYS A 80 5.31 30.45 -4.91
C CYS A 80 6.25 29.35 -5.42
N ILE A 81 6.35 28.25 -4.67
CA ILE A 81 7.20 27.09 -4.99
C ILE A 81 6.27 25.91 -5.26
N ALA A 82 6.22 25.44 -6.52
CA ALA A 82 5.49 24.24 -6.89
C ALA A 82 6.41 23.02 -6.74
N LEU A 83 6.18 22.21 -5.71
CA LEU A 83 7.00 21.03 -5.39
C LEU A 83 6.29 19.74 -5.81
N PHE A 84 6.94 18.94 -6.66
CA PHE A 84 6.39 17.69 -7.18
C PHE A 84 7.16 16.49 -6.64
N GLN A 85 6.68 15.91 -5.54
CA GLN A 85 7.25 14.72 -4.91
C GLN A 85 6.92 13.44 -5.72
N ARG A 86 7.91 12.54 -5.85
CA ARG A 86 7.73 11.16 -6.34
C ARG A 86 7.78 10.18 -5.17
N GLY A 87 7.31 8.95 -5.34
CA GLY A 87 7.58 7.86 -4.37
C GLY A 87 6.97 8.04 -2.99
N GLU A 88 5.79 8.65 -2.91
CA GLU A 88 4.97 8.73 -1.69
C GLU A 88 4.52 7.34 -1.22
N GLU A 89 4.03 6.49 -2.14
CA GLU A 89 3.49 5.14 -1.86
C GLU A 89 4.49 4.18 -1.16
N ILE A 90 5.79 4.49 -1.23
CA ILE A 90 6.90 3.73 -0.61
C ILE A 90 7.57 4.51 0.54
N ALA A 91 7.02 5.66 0.92
CA ALA A 91 7.52 6.65 1.88
C ALA A 91 9.02 7.00 1.73
N ALA A 92 9.52 6.97 0.49
CA ALA A 92 10.90 7.36 0.16
C ALA A 92 10.98 8.79 -0.40
N GLY A 93 9.87 9.31 -0.94
CA GLY A 93 9.80 10.57 -1.66
C GLY A 93 10.41 11.77 -0.94
N ALA A 94 9.73 12.27 0.09
CA ALA A 94 10.17 13.45 0.85
C ALA A 94 11.62 13.30 1.36
N ARG A 95 11.95 12.12 1.92
CA ARG A 95 13.30 11.80 2.39
C ARG A 95 14.35 11.91 1.29
N SER A 96 14.13 11.28 0.15
CA SER A 96 15.08 11.32 -0.98
C SER A 96 15.29 12.73 -1.54
N MET A 97 14.27 13.59 -1.51
CA MET A 97 14.41 15.00 -1.91
C MET A 97 15.26 15.79 -0.92
N VAL A 98 15.09 15.58 0.39
CA VAL A 98 15.91 16.20 1.43
C VAL A 98 17.36 15.69 1.38
N GLU A 99 17.57 14.39 1.16
CA GLU A 99 18.89 13.77 0.99
C GLU A 99 19.62 14.25 -0.28
N ASP A 100 18.88 14.55 -1.35
CA ASP A 100 19.38 15.25 -2.55
C ASP A 100 19.54 16.78 -2.33
N GLY A 101 19.46 17.27 -1.09
CA GLY A 101 19.74 18.67 -0.77
C GLY A 101 18.66 19.66 -1.22
N LEU A 102 17.38 19.28 -1.20
CA LEU A 102 16.25 20.18 -1.52
C LEU A 102 16.34 21.52 -0.79
N VAL A 103 16.71 21.51 0.49
CA VAL A 103 16.79 22.70 1.36
C VAL A 103 17.85 23.70 0.86
N ASP A 104 18.91 23.24 0.19
CA ASP A 104 19.94 24.10 -0.40
C ASP A 104 19.59 24.51 -1.84
N LYS A 105 18.70 23.77 -2.51
CA LYS A 105 18.30 23.96 -3.91
C LYS A 105 17.11 24.92 -4.11
N VAL A 106 16.24 25.08 -3.11
CA VAL A 106 15.08 26.02 -3.16
C VAL A 106 15.02 26.90 -1.91
N PRO A 107 14.54 28.15 -2.00
CA PRO A 107 14.38 29.00 -0.82
C PRO A 107 13.34 28.41 0.15
N THR A 108 13.62 28.50 1.45
CA THR A 108 12.68 28.07 2.51
C THR A 108 11.40 28.91 2.47
N PRO A 109 10.20 28.31 2.32
CA PRO A 109 8.94 29.05 2.34
C PRO A 109 8.47 29.31 3.78
N ASP A 110 7.71 30.40 3.99
CA ASP A 110 7.07 30.70 5.28
C ASP A 110 5.98 29.67 5.67
N VAL A 111 5.33 29.08 4.66
CA VAL A 111 4.29 28.05 4.81
C VAL A 111 4.44 26.97 3.75
N CYS A 112 4.23 25.71 4.13
CA CYS A 112 4.12 24.59 3.20
C CYS A 112 2.66 24.11 3.20
N LEU A 113 2.06 23.96 2.02
CA LEU A 113 0.68 23.52 1.85
C LEU A 113 0.64 22.21 1.06
N GLY A 114 -0.24 21.30 1.48
CA GLY A 114 -0.51 20.04 0.81
C GLY A 114 -2.00 19.72 0.85
N GLN A 115 -2.46 18.87 -0.06
CA GLN A 115 -3.82 18.34 -0.08
C GLN A 115 -3.81 16.89 -0.54
N HIS A 116 -4.79 16.11 -0.10
CA HIS A 116 -5.01 14.74 -0.57
C HIS A 116 -6.47 14.59 -0.98
N VAL A 117 -6.73 14.01 -2.15
CA VAL A 117 -8.09 13.64 -2.56
C VAL A 117 -8.52 12.42 -1.75
N LEU A 118 -9.72 12.46 -1.19
CA LEU A 118 -10.30 11.33 -0.46
C LEU A 118 -11.60 10.91 -1.13
N ALA A 119 -11.76 9.61 -1.36
CA ALA A 119 -13.00 9.01 -1.87
C ALA A 119 -14.09 8.99 -0.78
N GLY A 120 -14.57 10.17 -0.41
CA GLY A 120 -15.63 10.37 0.58
C GLY A 120 -17.05 10.23 -0.02
N PRO A 121 -18.08 10.06 0.84
CA PRO A 121 -19.47 9.89 0.39
C PRO A 121 -20.10 11.15 -0.24
N VAL A 122 -19.43 12.31 -0.16
CA VAL A 122 -19.90 13.60 -0.70
C VAL A 122 -18.74 14.31 -1.40
N ALA A 123 -18.87 14.56 -2.70
CA ALA A 123 -17.91 15.31 -3.49
C ALA A 123 -18.03 16.84 -3.28
N GLY A 124 -17.03 17.59 -3.74
CA GLY A 124 -17.07 19.07 -3.77
C GLY A 124 -16.88 19.74 -2.41
N LYS A 125 -16.21 19.08 -1.46
CA LYS A 125 -15.89 19.64 -0.14
C LYS A 125 -14.38 19.59 0.10
N VAL A 126 -13.86 20.63 0.76
CA VAL A 126 -12.53 20.65 1.35
C VAL A 126 -12.68 20.54 2.86
N ALA A 127 -11.92 19.66 3.49
CA ALA A 127 -11.85 19.52 4.94
C ALA A 127 -10.45 19.94 5.40
N VAL A 128 -10.38 20.60 6.55
CA VAL A 128 -9.13 20.97 7.23
C VAL A 128 -9.26 20.60 8.70
N THR A 129 -8.15 20.23 9.33
CA THR A 129 -8.06 20.00 10.77
C THR A 129 -6.80 20.68 11.32
N ALA A 130 -6.82 21.05 12.58
CA ALA A 130 -5.64 21.49 13.32
C ALA A 130 -5.03 20.28 14.05
N GLY A 131 -3.70 20.18 14.07
CA GLY A 131 -3.01 19.00 14.58
C GLY A 131 -2.96 17.84 13.56
N PRO A 132 -2.69 16.60 14.00
CA PRO A 132 -2.53 15.45 13.11
C PRO A 132 -3.75 15.22 12.20
N ALA A 133 -3.50 15.12 10.89
CA ALA A 133 -4.53 14.99 9.86
C ALA A 133 -4.59 13.60 9.20
N MET A 134 -3.49 12.85 9.22
CA MET A 134 -3.36 11.50 8.67
C MET A 134 -2.61 10.62 9.68
N SER A 135 -2.90 9.31 9.70
CA SER A 135 -2.17 8.38 10.56
C SER A 135 -0.81 8.05 9.97
N ALA A 136 0.27 8.28 10.70
CA ALA A 136 1.56 7.69 10.37
C ALA A 136 1.54 6.17 10.61
N ALA A 137 2.37 5.45 9.87
CA ALA A 137 2.36 4.00 9.82
C ALA A 137 3.77 3.42 9.95
N VAL A 138 3.87 2.22 10.52
CA VAL A 138 5.10 1.43 10.55
C VAL A 138 4.80 0.02 10.08
N SER A 139 5.64 -0.50 9.17
CA SER A 139 5.54 -1.87 8.70
C SER A 139 6.73 -2.69 9.21
N MET A 140 6.51 -3.96 9.55
CA MET A 140 7.55 -4.83 10.10
C MET A 140 7.41 -6.26 9.58
N SER A 141 8.51 -6.79 9.03
CA SER A 141 8.65 -8.21 8.71
C SER A 141 9.30 -8.94 9.89
N ILE A 142 8.64 -9.99 10.36
CA ILE A 142 9.08 -10.81 11.50
C ILE A 142 9.24 -12.25 11.04
N VAL A 143 10.45 -12.78 11.12
CA VAL A 143 10.74 -14.20 10.89
C VAL A 143 11.04 -14.85 12.23
N VAL A 144 10.22 -15.82 12.63
CA VAL A 144 10.48 -16.68 13.80
C VAL A 144 10.98 -18.03 13.33
N HIS A 145 12.01 -18.54 14.01
CA HIS A 145 12.66 -19.81 13.65
C HIS A 145 12.24 -20.91 14.63
N GLY A 146 11.89 -22.07 14.08
CA GLY A 146 11.61 -23.30 14.81
C GLY A 146 12.74 -24.32 14.65
N ALA A 147 12.39 -25.58 14.83
CA ALA A 147 13.23 -26.72 14.49
C ALA A 147 12.33 -27.82 13.90
N CYS A 148 12.64 -28.25 12.67
CA CYS A 148 11.80 -29.22 11.96
C CYS A 148 11.68 -30.54 12.71
N SER A 149 10.49 -31.13 12.66
CA SER A 149 10.25 -32.52 13.05
C SER A 149 9.09 -33.12 12.25
N HIS A 150 8.93 -34.44 12.31
CA HIS A 150 7.73 -35.09 11.79
C HIS A 150 6.52 -34.69 12.64
N GLY A 151 5.35 -34.47 12.04
CA GLY A 151 4.15 -33.97 12.75
C GLY A 151 3.67 -34.87 13.89
N SER A 152 4.03 -36.16 13.89
CA SER A 152 3.76 -37.09 15.01
C SER A 152 4.84 -37.12 16.10
N MET A 153 5.92 -36.34 15.95
CA MET A 153 7.05 -36.27 16.88
C MET A 153 7.38 -34.81 17.28
N PRO A 154 6.39 -34.01 17.74
CA PRO A 154 6.59 -32.58 18.01
C PRO A 154 7.65 -32.29 19.07
N HIS A 155 7.85 -33.21 20.03
CA HIS A 155 8.84 -33.12 21.10
C HIS A 155 10.31 -33.14 20.63
N LEU A 156 10.57 -33.44 19.35
CA LEU A 156 11.90 -33.39 18.74
C LEU A 156 12.21 -32.04 18.08
N GLY A 157 11.24 -31.13 18.01
CA GLY A 157 11.34 -29.85 17.32
C GLY A 157 10.85 -28.67 18.15
N VAL A 158 10.74 -27.53 17.49
CA VAL A 158 10.09 -26.31 18.01
C VAL A 158 9.16 -25.84 16.90
N ASP A 159 7.86 -25.76 17.18
CA ASP A 159 6.85 -25.43 16.17
C ASP A 159 6.73 -23.91 15.97
N PRO A 160 7.17 -23.35 14.82
CA PRO A 160 7.09 -21.92 14.59
C PRO A 160 5.67 -21.47 14.22
N VAL A 161 4.76 -22.38 13.86
CA VAL A 161 3.34 -22.07 13.58
C VAL A 161 2.62 -21.73 14.89
N VAL A 162 2.82 -22.56 15.92
CA VAL A 162 2.27 -22.34 17.27
C VAL A 162 2.86 -21.07 17.88
N LEU A 163 4.18 -20.87 17.74
CA LEU A 163 4.87 -19.65 18.18
C LEU A 163 4.34 -18.39 17.48
N ALA A 164 4.17 -18.43 16.15
CA ALA A 164 3.59 -17.30 15.42
C ALA A 164 2.15 -16.99 15.88
N ALA A 165 1.31 -18.00 16.08
CA ALA A 165 -0.06 -17.81 16.58
C ALA A 165 -0.10 -17.21 18.00
N ALA A 166 0.83 -17.60 18.89
CA ALA A 166 0.98 -17.00 20.21
C ALA A 166 1.38 -15.51 20.13
N ILE A 167 2.33 -15.18 19.26
CA ILE A 167 2.76 -13.80 18.98
C ILE A 167 1.60 -12.96 18.43
N VAL A 168 0.88 -13.44 17.41
CA VAL A 168 -0.30 -12.75 16.84
C VAL A 168 -1.32 -12.43 17.94
N THR A 169 -1.58 -13.38 18.82
CA THR A 169 -2.51 -13.23 19.94
C THR A 169 -2.02 -12.20 20.96
N ARG A 170 -0.75 -12.26 21.37
CA ARG A 170 -0.19 -11.33 22.37
C ARG A 170 -0.04 -9.92 21.83
N ILE A 171 0.30 -9.73 20.56
CA ILE A 171 0.46 -8.38 19.97
C ILE A 171 -0.82 -7.54 20.08
N GLN A 172 -2.01 -8.15 20.14
CA GLN A 172 -3.27 -7.42 20.36
C GLN A 172 -3.32 -6.72 21.73
N THR A 173 -2.54 -7.17 22.73
CA THR A 173 -2.47 -6.50 24.05
C THR A 173 -1.77 -5.15 23.99
N LEU A 174 -0.96 -4.88 22.97
CA LEU A 174 -0.28 -3.59 22.77
C LEU A 174 -1.33 -2.48 22.64
N VAL A 175 -2.20 -2.56 21.64
CA VAL A 175 -3.32 -1.62 21.47
C VAL A 175 -4.29 -1.70 22.64
N ALA A 176 -4.63 -2.90 23.10
CA ALA A 176 -5.68 -3.04 24.10
C ALA A 176 -5.27 -2.54 25.49
N ARG A 177 -4.00 -2.64 25.90
CA ARG A 177 -3.52 -2.44 27.29
C ARG A 177 -2.35 -1.46 27.44
N GLU A 178 -1.55 -1.22 26.40
CA GLU A 178 -0.34 -0.37 26.49
C GLU A 178 -0.55 1.03 25.87
N ILE A 179 -1.55 1.20 24.99
CA ILE A 179 -1.98 2.52 24.46
C ILE A 179 -3.05 3.15 25.36
N ALA A 180 -2.99 4.46 25.57
CA ALA A 180 -3.95 5.15 26.42
C ALA A 180 -5.36 5.18 25.77
N PRO A 181 -6.47 5.05 26.53
CA PRO A 181 -7.83 4.99 25.96
C PRO A 181 -8.35 6.22 25.20
N GLY A 182 -7.54 7.26 24.99
CA GLY A 182 -7.84 8.41 24.14
C GLY A 182 -6.98 8.48 22.86
N ASP A 183 -5.90 7.70 22.79
CA ASP A 183 -4.95 7.72 21.67
C ASP A 183 -5.35 6.69 20.62
N PHE A 184 -5.25 7.07 19.34
CA PHE A 184 -5.49 6.13 18.25
C PHE A 184 -4.26 5.23 18.06
N GLY A 185 -4.48 3.93 18.19
CA GLY A 185 -3.52 2.91 17.78
C GLY A 185 -4.24 1.72 17.15
N ALA A 186 -3.69 1.21 16.05
CA ALA A 186 -4.16 0.00 15.40
C ALA A 186 -2.98 -0.89 15.03
N VAL A 187 -3.10 -2.20 15.27
CA VAL A 187 -2.11 -3.20 14.87
C VAL A 187 -2.77 -4.28 14.04
N THR A 188 -2.19 -4.58 12.88
CA THR A 188 -2.69 -5.55 11.91
C THR A 188 -1.58 -6.52 11.56
N VAL A 189 -1.87 -7.82 11.63
CA VAL A 189 -1.02 -8.86 11.02
C VAL A 189 -1.59 -9.12 9.63
N GLY A 190 -0.95 -8.55 8.60
CA GLY A 190 -1.42 -8.58 7.21
C GLY A 190 -1.07 -9.86 6.46
N SER A 191 -0.02 -10.57 6.89
CA SER A 191 0.30 -11.91 6.37
C SER A 191 0.90 -12.79 7.47
N LEU A 192 0.70 -14.11 7.33
CA LEU A 192 1.37 -15.15 8.11
C LEU A 192 1.57 -16.37 7.21
N HIS A 193 2.82 -16.80 7.03
CA HIS A 193 3.18 -17.93 6.17
C HIS A 193 4.13 -18.88 6.90
N ALA A 194 3.78 -20.17 6.93
CA ALA A 194 4.59 -21.22 7.53
C ALA A 194 4.26 -22.59 6.92
N GLY A 195 5.29 -23.41 6.65
CA GLY A 195 5.14 -24.79 6.20
C GLY A 195 4.66 -24.97 4.75
N SER A 196 4.66 -26.24 4.32
CA SER A 196 4.30 -26.68 2.97
C SER A 196 3.68 -28.08 2.89
N SER A 197 3.62 -28.82 4.02
CA SER A 197 2.98 -30.13 4.12
C SER A 197 2.31 -30.28 5.50
N ALA A 198 1.17 -30.98 5.55
CA ALA A 198 0.39 -31.16 6.78
C ALA A 198 1.04 -32.12 7.81
N ASN A 199 2.07 -32.89 7.42
CA ASN A 199 2.74 -33.87 8.29
C ASN A 199 4.16 -33.46 8.72
N VAL A 200 4.56 -32.21 8.51
CA VAL A 200 5.92 -31.71 8.82
C VAL A 200 5.81 -30.40 9.61
N ILE A 201 6.49 -30.33 10.76
CA ILE A 201 6.68 -29.08 11.47
C ILE A 201 7.81 -28.29 10.75
N PRO A 202 7.58 -27.04 10.33
CA PRO A 202 8.55 -26.28 9.54
C PRO A 202 9.70 -25.65 10.36
N ASP A 203 10.71 -25.13 9.66
CA ASP A 203 11.88 -24.47 10.25
C ASP A 203 11.66 -23.00 10.62
N ARG A 204 10.59 -22.38 10.08
CA ARG A 204 10.25 -20.97 10.32
C ARG A 204 8.80 -20.64 10.01
N ALA A 205 8.37 -19.48 10.51
CA ALA A 205 7.18 -18.76 10.09
C ALA A 205 7.55 -17.28 9.84
N THR A 206 6.96 -16.68 8.81
CA THR A 206 7.10 -15.24 8.50
C THR A 206 5.76 -14.55 8.73
N MET A 207 5.80 -13.37 9.33
CA MET A 207 4.64 -12.51 9.55
C MET A 207 4.93 -11.09 9.06
N GLU A 208 3.99 -10.47 8.36
CA GLU A 208 4.05 -9.06 7.98
C GLU A 208 3.04 -8.26 8.81
N LEU A 209 3.51 -7.24 9.50
CA LEU A 209 2.71 -6.42 10.42
C LEU A 209 2.67 -4.97 9.95
N ASN A 210 1.53 -4.31 10.19
CA ASN A 210 1.35 -2.87 10.03
C ASN A 210 0.78 -2.29 11.32
N PHE A 211 1.41 -1.22 11.82
CA PHE A 211 0.94 -0.43 12.94
C PHE A 211 0.57 0.98 12.46
N ARG A 212 -0.46 1.59 13.05
CA ARG A 212 -0.90 2.97 12.74
C ARG A 212 -1.24 3.73 14.01
N ALA A 213 -0.84 5.00 14.07
CA ALA A 213 -1.24 5.95 15.11
C ALA A 213 -1.27 7.39 14.55
N TYR A 214 -1.77 8.34 15.35
CA TYR A 214 -1.76 9.78 14.99
C TYR A 214 -0.59 10.57 15.60
N ASP A 215 0.16 9.99 16.53
CA ASP A 215 1.27 10.64 17.24
C ASP A 215 2.54 9.78 17.08
N ASP A 216 3.65 10.41 16.68
CA ASP A 216 4.95 9.75 16.48
C ASP A 216 5.51 9.14 17.78
N LEU A 217 5.19 9.73 18.94
CA LEU A 217 5.54 9.16 20.25
C LEU A 217 4.81 7.82 20.49
N VAL A 218 3.64 7.64 19.87
CA VAL A 218 2.86 6.39 19.87
C VAL A 218 3.33 5.44 18.74
N LEU A 219 4.28 5.83 17.87
CA LEU A 219 4.85 4.98 16.81
C LEU A 219 6.24 4.40 17.16
N ASP A 220 7.08 5.13 17.88
CA ASP A 220 8.36 4.61 18.40
C ASP A 220 8.14 3.48 19.45
N HIS A 221 7.12 3.63 20.29
CA HIS A 221 6.79 2.68 21.35
C HIS A 221 6.42 1.26 20.84
N PRO A 222 5.56 1.10 19.80
CA PRO A 222 5.21 -0.19 19.21
C PRO A 222 6.38 -1.04 18.74
N VAL A 223 7.43 -0.46 18.14
CA VAL A 223 8.57 -1.24 17.61
C VAL A 223 9.26 -1.98 18.75
N ALA A 224 9.55 -1.29 19.85
CA ALA A 224 10.14 -1.89 21.05
C ALA A 224 9.19 -2.91 21.72
N CYS A 225 7.88 -2.64 21.73
CA CYS A 225 6.90 -3.52 22.35
C CYS A 225 6.65 -4.81 21.56
N VAL A 226 6.61 -4.74 20.21
CA VAL A 226 6.57 -5.92 19.33
C VAL A 226 7.84 -6.74 19.49
N GLN A 227 9.03 -6.13 19.50
CA GLN A 227 10.29 -6.84 19.75
C GLN A 227 10.29 -7.55 21.11
N ARG A 228 9.85 -6.88 22.18
CA ARG A 228 9.70 -7.48 23.53
C ARG A 228 8.76 -8.69 23.51
N ILE A 229 7.59 -8.58 22.87
CA ILE A 229 6.62 -9.67 22.78
C ILE A 229 7.19 -10.86 22.01
N VAL A 230 7.80 -10.62 20.84
CA VAL A 230 8.43 -11.66 20.02
C VAL A 230 9.56 -12.37 20.77
N HIS A 231 10.42 -11.62 21.47
CA HIS A 231 11.51 -12.22 22.25
C HIS A 231 10.99 -13.09 23.40
N ALA A 232 9.98 -12.62 24.15
CA ALA A 232 9.40 -13.38 25.26
C ALA A 232 8.69 -14.66 24.79
N GLU A 233 7.95 -14.62 23.68
CA GLU A 233 7.32 -15.81 23.10
C GLU A 233 8.35 -16.79 22.53
N CYS A 234 9.39 -16.30 21.85
CA CYS A 234 10.49 -17.13 21.38
C CYS A 234 11.24 -17.82 22.54
N GLU A 235 11.45 -17.13 23.65
CA GLU A 235 12.06 -17.69 24.87
C GLU A 235 11.16 -18.78 25.48
N ALA A 236 9.85 -18.51 25.65
CA ALA A 236 8.89 -19.49 26.15
C ALA A 236 8.80 -20.75 25.25
N ALA A 237 8.86 -20.57 23.93
CA ALA A 237 8.89 -21.65 22.95
C ALA A 237 10.26 -22.33 22.78
N HIS A 238 11.30 -21.91 23.52
CA HIS A 238 12.68 -22.39 23.39
C HIS A 238 13.30 -22.20 21.99
N SER A 239 12.81 -21.21 21.23
CA SER A 239 13.36 -20.81 19.92
C SER A 239 14.70 -20.09 20.11
N ARG A 240 15.79 -20.74 19.70
CA ARG A 240 17.17 -20.28 19.95
C ARG A 240 17.72 -19.28 18.94
N ARG A 241 16.91 -18.76 18.00
CA ARG A 241 17.44 -18.07 16.80
C ARG A 241 16.66 -16.83 16.34
N THR A 242 16.35 -15.92 17.26
CA THR A 242 15.95 -14.54 16.94
C THR A 242 17.15 -13.70 16.47
N ARG A 243 17.52 -13.80 15.20
CA ARG A 243 18.49 -12.86 14.58
C ARG A 243 17.93 -12.23 13.30
N ARG A 244 17.68 -10.91 13.40
CA ARG A 244 17.07 -9.98 12.42
C ARG A 244 15.56 -10.14 12.23
N SER A 245 14.79 -9.52 13.12
CA SER A 245 13.61 -8.75 12.71
C SER A 245 14.08 -7.52 11.92
N SER A 246 13.84 -7.46 10.61
CA SER A 246 14.07 -6.25 9.83
C SER A 246 12.85 -5.34 9.95
N CYS A 247 12.94 -4.35 10.84
CA CYS A 247 11.97 -3.27 10.91
C CYS A 247 12.29 -2.25 9.81
N THR A 248 11.34 -2.01 8.92
CA THR A 248 11.43 -0.97 7.88
C THR A 248 10.45 0.12 8.26
N THR A 249 10.94 1.16 8.94
CA THR A 249 10.10 2.28 9.36
C THR A 249 9.67 3.11 8.15
N THR A 250 8.38 2.98 7.80
CA THR A 250 7.74 3.62 6.63
C THR A 250 6.87 4.81 7.08
N SER A 251 7.46 5.75 7.83
CA SER A 251 6.79 7.00 8.20
C SER A 251 6.50 7.84 6.95
N PRO A 252 5.28 8.38 6.76
CA PRO A 252 4.97 9.32 5.68
C PRO A 252 5.73 10.65 5.83
#